data_AF-A0A132NKE5-F1
#
_entry.id   AF-A0A132NKE5-F1
#
_cell.length_a   1.000
_cell.length_b   1.000
_cell.length_c   1.000
_cell.angle_alpha   90.00
_cell.angle_beta   90.00
_cell.angle_gamma   90.00
#
_symmetry.space_group_name_H-M   'P 1'
#
loop_
_entity.id
_entity.type
_entity.pdbx_description
1 polymer ?
#
loop_
_entity_poly.entity_id
_entity_poly.type
_entity_poly.pdbx_seq_one_letter_code
_entity_poly.pdbx_strand_id
1 'polypeptide(L)' 'MTSEAQPLAPGVEVFDVPGRGLALRTPHGEFLDVTVPAEQVPPLLDHLRGGGSAPPPRLLDAFAEAGFLGRPATWPAAR' A
#
# COMPACT_ATOMS: atom_id res chain seq x y z
N MET A 1 -13.71 14.01 8.84
CA MET A 1 -12.74 14.23 7.74
C MET A 1 -12.50 12.88 7.11
N THR A 2 -13.12 12.61 5.95
CA THR A 2 -12.83 11.42 5.15
C THR A 2 -11.41 11.60 4.65
N SER A 3 -10.44 10.85 5.19
CA SER A 3 -9.12 10.78 4.58
C SER A 3 -9.30 10.12 3.23
N GLU A 4 -8.90 10.81 2.18
CA GLU A 4 -8.92 10.27 0.83
C GLU A 4 -8.02 9.03 0.79
N ALA A 5 -8.45 8.00 0.07
CA ALA A 5 -7.66 6.79 -0.09
C ALA A 5 -6.35 7.12 -0.82
N GLN A 6 -5.21 6.67 -0.28
CA GLN A 6 -3.90 6.91 -0.87
C GLN A 6 -3.45 5.70 -1.70
N PRO A 7 -3.44 5.78 -3.05
CA PRO A 7 -3.10 4.65 -3.88
C PRO A 7 -1.60 4.35 -3.87
N LEU A 8 -1.28 3.10 -4.18
CA LEU A 8 0.09 2.63 -4.39
C LEU A 8 0.71 3.28 -5.64
N ALA A 9 2.02 3.48 -5.59
CA ALA A 9 2.78 3.95 -6.74
C ALA A 9 2.71 2.92 -7.89
N PRO A 10 2.81 3.36 -9.16
CA PRO A 10 2.83 2.46 -10.31
C PRO A 10 3.84 1.33 -10.18
N GLY A 11 3.39 0.09 -10.39
CA GLY A 11 4.25 -1.10 -10.31
C GLY A 11 4.49 -1.61 -8.88
N VAL A 12 4.00 -0.93 -7.84
CA VAL A 12 3.99 -1.43 -6.47
C VAL A 12 2.72 -2.23 -6.23
N GLU A 13 2.87 -3.42 -5.64
CA GLU A 13 1.74 -4.26 -5.23
C GLU A 13 1.90 -4.69 -3.76
N VAL A 14 0.79 -4.82 -3.04
CA VAL A 14 0.78 -5.27 -1.63
C VAL A 14 -0.13 -6.49 -1.49
N PHE A 15 0.37 -7.52 -0.82
CA PHE A 15 -0.28 -8.81 -0.62
C PHE A 15 -0.36 -9.13 0.87
N ASP A 16 -1.50 -9.66 1.31
CA ASP A 16 -1.58 -10.38 2.58
C ASP A 16 -1.14 -11.83 2.36
N VAL A 17 -0.09 -12.24 3.05
CA VAL A 17 0.48 -13.58 2.99
C VAL A 17 0.12 -14.32 4.29
N PRO A 18 -0.74 -15.35 4.23
CA PRO A 18 -1.17 -16.09 5.41
C PRO A 18 0.02 -16.61 6.23
N GLY A 19 0.03 -16.28 7.53
CA GLY A 19 1.09 -16.70 8.47
C GLY A 19 2.39 -15.88 8.38
N ARG A 20 2.51 -14.94 7.44
CA ARG A 20 3.68 -14.07 7.27
C ARG A 20 3.37 -12.57 7.44
N GLY A 21 2.14 -12.17 7.15
CA GLY A 21 1.72 -10.76 7.18
C GLY A 21 1.81 -10.13 5.79
N LEU A 22 2.12 -8.83 5.71
CA LEU A 22 2.15 -8.14 4.43
C LEU A 22 3.47 -8.32 3.68
N ALA A 23 3.36 -8.54 2.37
CA ALA A 23 4.48 -8.48 1.44
C ALA A 23 4.24 -7.39 0.40
N LEU A 24 5.26 -6.60 0.11
CA LEU A 24 5.25 -5.57 -0.91
C LEU A 24 6.14 -6.00 -2.08
N ARG A 25 5.59 -5.98 -3.30
CA ARG A 25 6.37 -6.15 -4.53
C ARG A 25 6.73 -4.77 -5.08
N THR A 26 8.02 -4.51 -5.27
CA THR A 26 8.50 -3.25 -5.85
C THR A 26 8.30 -3.25 -7.38
N PRO A 27 8.39 -2.08 -8.05
CA PRO A 27 8.32 -2.00 -9.50
C PRO A 27 9.40 -2.84 -10.21
N HIS A 28 10.54 -3.07 -9.53
CA HIS A 28 11.65 -3.88 -10.02
C HIS A 28 11.48 -5.38 -9.75
N GLY A 29 10.37 -5.80 -9.12
CA GLY A 29 10.08 -7.21 -8.85
C GLY A 29 10.66 -7.75 -7.54
N GLU A 30 11.23 -6.89 -6.70
CA GLU A 30 11.72 -7.30 -5.38
C GLU A 30 10.56 -7.44 -4.40
N PHE A 31 10.67 -8.36 -3.45
CA PHE A 31 9.68 -8.54 -2.38
C PHE A 31 10.25 -8.08 -1.04
N LEU A 32 9.50 -7.22 -0.35
CA LEU A 32 9.82 -6.70 0.97
C LEU A 32 8.75 -7.16 1.96
N ASP A 33 9.18 -7.65 3.12
CA ASP A 33 8.28 -7.93 4.23
C ASP A 33 7.91 -6.63 4.95
N VAL A 34 6.60 -6.42 5.14
CA VAL A 34 6.08 -5.26 5.87
C VAL A 34 5.53 -5.75 7.20
N THR A 35 6.22 -5.37 8.27
CA THR A 35 5.77 -5.70 9.63
C THR A 35 4.69 -4.72 10.05
N VAL A 36 3.47 -5.23 10.16
CA VAL A 36 2.29 -4.51 10.63
C VAL A 36 1.60 -5.34 11.71
N PRO A 37 0.99 -4.71 12.73
CA PRO A 37 0.05 -5.42 13.59
C PRO A 37 -1.07 -6.04 12.75
N ALA A 38 -1.42 -7.30 13.03
CA ALA A 38 -2.35 -8.07 12.21
C ALA A 38 -3.72 -7.41 12.10
N GLU A 39 -4.16 -6.72 13.16
CA GLU A 39 -5.42 -5.97 13.19
C GLU A 39 -5.43 -4.74 12.26
N GLN A 40 -4.26 -4.27 11.83
CA GLN A 40 -4.11 -3.13 10.92
C GLN A 40 -3.98 -3.55 9.45
N VAL A 41 -3.80 -4.84 9.17
CA VAL A 41 -3.65 -5.35 7.79
C VAL A 41 -4.91 -5.12 6.94
N PRO A 42 -6.12 -5.52 7.39
CA PRO A 42 -7.34 -5.28 6.60
C PRO A 42 -7.62 -3.80 6.31
N PRO A 43 -7.64 -2.86 7.29
CA PRO A 43 -7.93 -1.46 7.01
C PRO A 43 -6.85 -0.80 6.14
N LEU A 44 -5.58 -1.21 6.26
CA LEU A 44 -4.53 -0.74 5.36
C LEU A 44 -4.77 -1.17 3.91
N LEU A 45 -5.06 -2.45 3.68
CA LEU A 45 -5.29 -2.96 2.33
C LEU A 45 -6.51 -2.32 1.67
N ASP A 46 -7.61 -2.17 2.41
CA ASP A 46 -8.79 -1.48 1.89
C ASP A 46 -8.46 -0.03 1.51
N HIS A 47 -7.72 0.68 2.36
CA HIS A 47 -7.28 2.05 2.09
C HIS A 47 -6.37 2.17 0.87
N LEU A 48 -5.35 1.33 0.74
CA LEU A 48 -4.45 1.32 -0.41
C LEU A 48 -5.16 0.95 -1.73
N ARG A 49 -6.29 0.24 -1.65
CA ARG A 49 -7.14 -0.13 -2.79
C ARG A 49 -8.20 0.90 -3.14
N GLY A 50 -8.24 2.05 -2.46
CA GLY A 50 -9.20 3.11 -2.78
C GLY A 50 -10.45 3.14 -1.89
N GLY A 51 -10.53 2.34 -0.82
CA GLY A 51 -11.71 2.20 0.03
C GLY A 51 -11.42 2.25 1.53
N GLY A 52 -12.40 1.89 2.36
CA GLY A 52 -12.21 1.64 3.80
C GLY A 52 -11.88 2.86 4.68
N SER A 53 -11.74 2.59 5.98
CA SER A 53 -11.27 3.59 6.95
C SER A 53 -9.77 3.76 6.82
N ALA A 54 -9.29 4.99 7.02
CA ALA A 54 -7.86 5.25 7.04
C ALA A 54 -7.17 4.47 8.18
N PRO A 55 -6.05 3.79 7.88
CA PRO A 55 -5.18 3.20 8.89
C PRO A 55 -4.48 4.30 9.71
N PRO A 56 -3.77 3.93 10.79
CA PRO A 56 -3.00 4.88 11.59
C PRO A 56 -2.04 5.72 10.72
N PRO A 57 -1.98 7.06 10.90
CA PRO A 57 -1.17 7.96 10.06
C PRO A 57 0.29 7.51 9.93
N ARG A 58 0.91 7.10 11.05
CA ARG A 58 2.29 6.57 11.10
C ARG A 58 2.58 5.48 10.07
N LEU A 59 1.56 4.70 9.69
CA LEU A 59 1.72 3.62 8.74
C LEU A 59 1.75 4.13 7.31
N LEU A 60 0.87 5.09 6.99
CA LEU A 60 0.86 5.77 5.71
C LEU A 60 2.14 6.60 5.54
N ASP A 61 2.59 7.27 6.61
CA ASP A 61 3.85 8.02 6.62
C ASP A 61 5.03 7.11 6.26
N ALA A 62 5.11 5.90 6.84
CA ALA A 62 6.17 4.94 6.50
C ALA A 62 6.16 4.51 5.02
N PHE A 63 4.97 4.29 4.45
CA PHE A 63 4.85 3.98 3.01
C PHE A 63 5.21 5.19 2.14
N ALA A 64 4.86 6.41 2.58
CA ALA A 64 5.19 7.65 1.88
C ALA A 64 6.70 7.92 1.90
N GLU A 65 7.33 7.81 3.07
CA GLU A 65 8.78 7.98 3.26
C GLU A 65 9.59 6.96 2.44
N ALA A 66 9.08 5.73 2.32
CA ALA A 66 9.68 4.70 1.50
C ALA A 66 9.40 4.84 -0.01
N GLY A 67 8.58 5.81 -0.43
CA GLY A 67 8.27 6.08 -1.84
C GLY A 67 7.28 5.09 -2.47
N PHE A 68 6.50 4.37 -1.67
CA PHE A 68 5.54 3.36 -2.16
C PHE A 68 4.13 3.91 -2.43
N LEU A 69 3.84 5.15 -2.02
CA LEU A 69 2.60 5.85 -2.35
C LEU A 69 2.80 6.74 -3.57
N GLY A 70 1.75 6.88 -4.39
CA GLY A 70 1.84 7.69 -5.60
C GLY A 70 0.50 7.88 -6.28
N ARG A 71 0.49 8.61 -7.38
CA ARG A 71 -0.72 8.68 -8.22
C ARG A 71 -0.91 7.35 -8.95
N PRO A 72 -2.15 6.85 -9.07
CA PRO A 72 -2.41 5.66 -9.86
C PRO A 72 -1.86 5.85 -11.28
N ALA A 73 -1.31 4.78 -11.87
CA ALA A 73 -0.97 4.82 -13.28
C ALA A 73 -2.25 5.01 -14.10
N THR A 74 -2.35 6.13 -14.83
CA THR A 74 -3.41 6.30 -15.82
C THR A 74 -3.06 5.44 -17.02
N TRP A 75 -3.94 4.49 -17.36
CA TRP A 75 -3.84 3.77 -18.62
C TRP A 75 -4.22 4.68 -19.80
N PRO A 76 -3.55 4.60 -20.96
CA PRO A 76 -2.35 3.81 -21.24
C PRO A 76 -1.08 4.50 -20.70
N ALA A 77 -0.18 3.70 -20.10
CA ALA A 77 1.14 4.19 -19.77
C ALA A 77 1.82 4.67 -21.06
N ALA A 78 2.27 5.92 -21.09
CA ALA A 78 3.04 6.45 -22.22
C ALA A 78 4.20 5.50 -22.50
N ARG A 79 4.20 4.92 -23.71
CA ARG A 79 5.12 3.88 -24.14
C ARG A 79 6.54 4.43 -24.32
#